data_AF-A0A662R2H1-F1
#
_entry.id   AF-A0A662R2H1-F1
#
_cell.length_a   1.000
_cell.length_b   1.000
_cell.length_c   1.000
_cell.angle_alpha   90.00
_cell.angle_beta   90.00
_cell.angle_gamma   90.00
#
_symmetry.space_group_name_H-M   'P 1'
#
loop_
_entity.id
_entity.type
_entity.pdbx_description
1 polymer ?
#
loop_
_entity_poly.entity_id
_entity_poly.type
_entity_poly.pdbx_seq_one_letter_code
_entity_poly.pdbx_strand_id
1 'polypeptide(L)'
;MQNPDTTKYLIHARINVEGVVERPDVVGAIFGQTEGLLGDDLDLRELQKTGRIGRIEVKLRLKNGKVSGTIEIPSSLDKVETAILAAALETIDRIGPCVAKIEVEKVEDVRKSKRNQIIERAKEILTRLFDEGVPESQEITEEVKKAIRVENIVEWGPEKLPAGPDIDESDEIIIVEGRADVLNLLRYGIKNAIAIGGTNVPKSIAELCKNK
;
A
#
# COMPACT_ATOMS: atom_id res chain seq x y z
N MET A 1 -12.50 25.94 4.98
CA MET A 1 -11.42 25.02 5.42
C MET A 1 -11.68 23.68 4.75
N GLN A 2 -10.91 23.30 3.73
CA GLN A 2 -11.12 22.02 3.02
C GLN A 2 -10.20 20.96 3.64
N ASN A 3 -10.81 19.89 4.14
CA ASN A 3 -10.13 18.80 4.82
C ASN A 3 -9.17 18.08 3.87
N PRO A 4 -7.87 17.96 4.17
CA PRO A 4 -6.91 17.15 3.41
C PRO A 4 -7.10 15.62 3.54
N ASP A 5 -8.26 15.17 4.04
CA ASP A 5 -8.47 13.77 4.47
C ASP A 5 -9.16 12.86 3.46
N THR A 6 -9.67 13.38 2.34
CA THR A 6 -10.30 12.53 1.30
C THR A 6 -9.31 12.05 0.23
N THR A 7 -8.09 12.61 0.19
CA THR A 7 -7.07 12.24 -0.79
C THR A 7 -6.70 10.76 -0.66
N LYS A 8 -6.94 10.00 -1.74
CA LYS A 8 -6.53 8.60 -1.88
C LYS A 8 -5.16 8.49 -2.54
N TYR A 9 -4.95 9.29 -3.57
CA TYR A 9 -3.77 9.26 -4.43
C TYR A 9 -3.21 10.67 -4.63
N LEU A 10 -1.91 10.77 -4.83
CA LEU A 10 -1.21 12.00 -5.20
C LEU A 10 -0.46 11.76 -6.50
N ILE A 11 -0.84 12.47 -7.56
CA ILE A 11 -0.16 12.42 -8.85
C ILE A 11 1.01 13.40 -8.78
N HIS A 12 2.22 12.90 -9.03
CA HIS A 12 3.43 13.71 -9.14
C HIS A 12 3.86 13.75 -10.61
N ALA A 13 3.92 14.95 -11.18
CA ALA A 13 4.36 15.15 -12.55
C ALA A 13 5.43 16.24 -12.62
N ARG A 14 6.32 16.13 -13.60
CA ARG A 14 7.34 17.12 -13.93
C ARG A 14 6.92 17.84 -15.20
N ILE A 15 7.18 19.14 -15.24
CA ILE A 15 6.87 20.00 -16.37
C ILE A 15 8.14 20.71 -16.83
N ASN A 16 8.37 20.74 -18.14
CA ASN A 16 9.42 21.53 -18.78
C ASN A 16 8.80 22.34 -19.91
N VAL A 17 9.07 23.64 -19.95
CA VAL A 17 8.49 24.58 -20.93
C VAL A 17 9.61 25.39 -21.57
N GLU A 18 9.55 25.49 -22.89
CA GLU A 18 10.47 26.31 -23.69
C GLU A 18 9.93 27.74 -23.81
N GLY A 19 10.13 28.52 -22.74
CA GLY A 19 9.74 29.92 -22.66
C GLY A 19 9.45 30.34 -21.24
N VAL A 20 8.80 31.50 -21.10
CA VAL A 20 8.37 32.06 -19.81
C VAL A 20 6.88 31.82 -19.67
N VAL A 21 6.50 31.11 -18.62
CA VAL A 21 5.11 30.84 -18.26
C VAL A 21 4.94 30.99 -16.76
N GLU A 22 3.75 31.40 -16.34
CA GLU A 22 3.40 31.52 -14.93
C GLU A 22 2.49 30.36 -14.49
N ARG A 23 2.27 30.27 -13.17
CA ARG A 23 1.38 29.26 -12.59
C ARG A 23 -0.04 29.29 -13.20
N PRO A 24 -0.69 30.46 -13.41
CA PRO A 24 -2.01 30.50 -14.02
C PRO A 24 -2.06 29.89 -15.42
N ASP A 25 -1.01 30.06 -16.22
CA ASP A 25 -0.94 29.51 -17.58
C ASP A 25 -0.92 27.98 -17.56
N VAL A 26 -0.10 27.40 -16.68
CA VAL A 26 0.01 25.94 -16.51
C VAL A 26 -1.31 25.35 -16.05
N VAL A 27 -1.95 25.97 -15.05
CA VAL A 27 -3.26 25.51 -14.56
C VAL A 27 -4.32 25.65 -15.64
N GLY A 28 -4.33 26.76 -16.37
CA GLY A 28 -5.25 27.00 -17.49
C GLY A 28 -5.09 25.96 -18.60
N ALA A 29 -3.86 25.60 -18.96
CA ALA A 29 -3.59 24.56 -19.95
C ALA A 29 -4.02 23.18 -19.47
N ILE A 30 -3.77 22.83 -18.21
CA ILE A 30 -4.23 21.56 -17.62
C ILE A 30 -5.73 21.42 -17.72
N PHE A 31 -6.51 22.43 -17.33
CA PHE A 31 -7.97 22.36 -17.46
C PHE A 31 -8.41 22.39 -18.93
N GLY A 32 -7.90 23.34 -19.72
CA GLY A 32 -8.41 23.54 -21.08
C GLY A 32 -8.07 22.42 -22.06
N GLN A 33 -6.88 21.81 -21.97
CA GLN A 33 -6.49 20.74 -22.88
C GLN A 33 -6.98 19.35 -22.46
N THR A 34 -7.39 19.17 -21.20
CA THR A 34 -7.97 17.89 -20.75
C THR A 34 -9.50 17.89 -20.83
N GLU A 35 -10.13 19.07 -20.93
CA GLU A 35 -11.57 19.24 -21.13
C GLU A 35 -12.02 18.57 -22.44
N GLY A 36 -13.07 17.75 -22.38
CA GLY A 36 -13.62 17.04 -23.53
C GLY A 36 -12.88 15.77 -23.98
N LEU A 37 -11.71 15.45 -23.42
CA LEU A 37 -10.97 14.23 -23.76
C LEU A 37 -11.41 12.99 -22.97
N LEU A 38 -11.86 13.18 -21.73
CA LEU A 38 -12.06 12.10 -20.76
C LEU A 38 -13.53 11.80 -20.44
N GLY A 39 -14.47 12.51 -21.07
CA GLY A 39 -15.90 12.48 -20.73
C GLY A 39 -16.24 13.29 -19.48
N ASP A 40 -17.53 13.58 -19.29
CA ASP A 40 -18.02 14.51 -18.27
C ASP A 40 -17.68 14.07 -16.83
N ASP A 41 -17.61 12.75 -16.58
CA ASP A 41 -17.31 12.19 -15.25
C ASP A 41 -15.84 12.33 -14.83
N LEU A 42 -14.93 12.56 -15.79
CA LEU A 42 -13.50 12.71 -15.58
C LEU A 42 -12.98 14.11 -15.93
N ASP A 43 -13.87 15.06 -16.18
CA ASP A 43 -13.50 16.46 -16.36
C ASP A 43 -12.88 17.03 -15.08
N LEU A 44 -11.63 17.46 -15.15
CA LEU A 44 -10.89 18.07 -14.04
C LEU A 44 -11.65 19.22 -13.37
N ARG A 45 -12.38 20.04 -14.12
CA ARG A 45 -13.11 21.19 -13.59
C ARG A 45 -14.28 20.75 -12.72
N GLU A 46 -15.09 19.79 -13.19
CA GLU A 46 -16.20 19.22 -12.41
C GLU A 46 -15.68 18.36 -11.25
N LEU A 47 -14.60 17.61 -11.44
CA LEU A 47 -13.94 16.86 -10.38
C LEU A 47 -13.41 17.77 -9.26
N GLN A 48 -12.87 18.95 -9.58
CA GLN A 48 -12.44 19.92 -8.58
C GLN A 48 -13.62 20.55 -7.84
N LYS A 49 -14.72 20.86 -8.56
CA LYS A 49 -15.94 21.44 -7.98
C LYS A 49 -16.67 20.46 -7.05
N THR A 50 -16.73 19.20 -7.43
CA THR A 50 -17.28 18.10 -6.61
C THR A 50 -16.34 17.67 -5.47
N GLY A 51 -15.12 18.19 -5.44
CA GLY A 51 -14.11 17.87 -4.42
C GLY A 51 -13.47 16.49 -4.59
N ARG A 52 -13.69 15.82 -5.74
CA ARG A 52 -13.03 14.55 -6.08
C ARG A 52 -11.55 14.75 -6.38
N ILE A 53 -11.18 15.92 -6.93
CA ILE A 53 -9.80 16.38 -7.14
C ILE A 53 -9.52 17.59 -6.23
N GLY A 54 -8.32 17.63 -5.66
CA GLY A 54 -7.84 18.71 -4.82
C GLY A 54 -7.35 19.93 -5.60
N ARG A 55 -6.63 20.82 -4.90
CA ARG A 55 -5.95 21.94 -5.55
C ARG A 55 -4.72 21.44 -6.29
N ILE A 56 -4.59 21.86 -7.54
CA ILE A 56 -3.39 21.61 -8.35
C ILE A 56 -2.28 22.53 -7.82
N GLU A 57 -1.25 21.93 -7.25
CA GLU A 57 -0.05 22.64 -6.83
C GLU A 57 0.97 22.62 -7.96
N VAL A 58 1.46 23.79 -8.33
CA VAL A 58 2.46 23.94 -9.39
C VAL A 58 3.61 24.75 -8.82
N LYS A 59 4.82 24.19 -8.87
CA LYS A 59 6.05 24.84 -8.44
C LYS A 59 6.94 25.02 -9.65
N LEU A 60 7.13 26.26 -10.09
CA LEU A 60 7.93 26.59 -11.27
C LEU A 60 9.26 27.21 -10.88
N ARG A 61 10.30 26.93 -11.67
CA ARG A 61 11.63 27.53 -11.57
C ARG A 61 12.09 27.93 -12.97
N LEU A 62 12.41 29.21 -13.13
CA LEU A 62 12.98 29.75 -14.36
C LEU A 62 14.51 29.58 -14.33
N LYS A 63 15.07 29.01 -15.40
CA LYS A 63 16.53 28.92 -15.59
C LYS A 63 16.86 29.03 -17.07
N ASN A 64 17.73 29.99 -17.44
CA ASN A 64 18.21 30.20 -18.80
C ASN A 64 17.10 30.31 -19.87
N GLY A 65 16.01 31.01 -19.55
CA GLY A 65 14.88 31.19 -20.48
C GLY A 65 14.00 29.96 -20.69
N LYS A 66 14.24 28.86 -19.95
CA LYS A 66 13.34 27.71 -19.86
C LYS A 66 12.74 27.62 -18.46
N VAL A 67 11.49 27.18 -18.37
CA VAL A 67 10.82 26.92 -17.09
C VAL A 67 10.79 25.43 -16.85
N SER A 68 11.24 25.01 -15.67
CA SER A 68 11.11 23.64 -15.18
C SER A 68 10.33 23.65 -13.88
N GLY A 69 9.50 22.64 -13.64
CA GLY A 69 8.69 22.62 -12.44
C GLY A 69 8.12 21.24 -12.09
N THR A 70 7.39 21.22 -11.00
CA THR A 70 6.63 20.05 -10.55
C THR A 70 5.17 20.41 -10.39
N ILE A 71 4.31 19.43 -10.69
CA ILE A 71 2.86 19.49 -10.56
C ILE A 71 2.46 18.38 -9.60
N GLU A 72 1.68 18.73 -8.59
CA GLU A 72 1.12 17.79 -7.62
C GLU A 72 -0.41 17.91 -7.65
N ILE A 73 -1.09 16.79 -7.94
CA ILE A 73 -2.57 16.73 -8.01
C ILE A 73 -3.10 15.71 -7.00
N PRO A 74 -3.74 16.18 -5.91
CA PRO A 74 -4.43 15.29 -4.97
C PRO A 74 -5.71 14.74 -5.61
N SER A 75 -5.90 13.43 -5.54
CA SER A 75 -7.07 12.74 -6.08
C SER A 75 -7.73 11.85 -5.02
N SER A 76 -9.05 11.92 -4.95
CA SER A 76 -9.88 10.97 -4.18
C SER A 76 -10.54 9.90 -5.06
N LEU A 77 -10.25 9.91 -6.36
CA LEU A 77 -10.73 8.97 -7.36
C LEU A 77 -10.20 7.55 -7.11
N ASP A 78 -10.76 6.59 -7.85
CA ASP A 78 -10.24 5.24 -7.83
C ASP A 78 -8.97 5.11 -8.66
N LYS A 79 -8.28 3.98 -8.50
CA LYS A 79 -6.93 3.76 -9.06
C LYS A 79 -6.92 3.89 -10.60
N VAL A 80 -7.95 3.39 -11.26
CA VAL A 80 -8.08 3.41 -12.73
C VAL A 80 -8.33 4.84 -13.21
N GLU A 81 -9.32 5.52 -12.63
CA GLU A 81 -9.64 6.92 -12.95
C GLU A 81 -8.44 7.85 -12.73
N THR A 82 -7.73 7.68 -11.61
CA THR A 82 -6.52 8.46 -11.31
C THR A 82 -5.41 8.21 -12.33
N ALA A 83 -5.25 6.97 -12.81
CA ALA A 83 -4.24 6.65 -13.82
C ALA A 83 -4.58 7.24 -15.19
N ILE A 84 -5.86 7.20 -15.59
CA ILE A 84 -6.34 7.84 -16.82
C ILE A 84 -6.07 9.35 -16.76
N LEU A 85 -6.41 9.98 -15.63
CA LEU A 85 -6.17 11.40 -15.41
C LEU A 85 -4.68 11.74 -15.50
N ALA A 86 -3.82 10.93 -14.88
CA ALA A 86 -2.38 11.11 -14.96
C ALA A 86 -1.88 11.04 -16.41
N ALA A 87 -2.33 10.05 -17.18
CA ALA A 87 -1.97 9.91 -18.59
C ALA A 87 -2.44 11.10 -19.44
N ALA A 88 -3.62 11.66 -19.15
CA ALA A 88 -4.13 12.84 -19.83
C ALA A 88 -3.30 14.11 -19.55
N LEU A 89 -2.58 14.18 -18.42
CA LEU A 89 -1.65 15.29 -18.18
C LEU A 89 -0.45 15.22 -19.12
N GLU A 90 -0.01 14.03 -19.51
CA GLU A 90 1.12 13.86 -20.43
C GLU A 90 0.77 14.23 -21.88
N THR A 91 -0.52 14.27 -22.23
CA THR A 91 -0.94 14.68 -23.58
C THR A 91 -0.85 16.20 -23.79
N ILE A 92 -0.60 16.97 -22.74
CA ILE A 92 -0.49 18.43 -22.79
C ILE A 92 0.88 18.79 -23.39
N ASP A 93 0.87 19.32 -24.61
CA ASP A 93 2.07 19.66 -25.38
C ASP A 93 2.34 21.18 -25.46
N ARG A 94 1.37 21.99 -25.02
CA ARG A 94 1.42 23.45 -25.10
C ARG A 94 0.83 24.13 -23.89
N ILE A 95 1.50 25.20 -23.46
CA ILE A 95 1.05 26.06 -22.36
C ILE A 95 1.18 27.51 -22.84
N GLY A 96 0.03 28.16 -23.04
CA GLY A 96 -0.02 29.45 -23.71
C GLY A 96 0.59 29.36 -25.12
N PRO A 97 1.55 30.23 -25.49
CA PRO A 97 2.25 30.16 -26.78
C PRO A 97 3.45 29.20 -26.78
N CYS A 98 3.84 28.64 -25.63
CA CYS A 98 5.08 27.89 -25.46
C CYS A 98 4.87 26.38 -25.60
N VAL A 99 5.88 25.69 -26.13
CA VAL A 99 5.93 24.22 -26.15
C VAL A 99 6.28 23.72 -24.76
N ALA A 100 5.51 22.74 -24.28
CA ALA A 100 5.67 22.14 -22.98
C ALA A 100 5.77 20.62 -23.10
N LYS A 101 6.46 20.00 -22.14
CA LYS A 101 6.48 18.56 -21.94
C LYS A 101 6.16 18.26 -20.49
N ILE A 102 5.11 17.48 -20.26
CA ILE A 102 4.72 16.97 -18.95
C ILE A 102 5.00 15.48 -18.90
N GLU A 103 5.66 15.03 -17.84
CA GLU A 103 5.95 13.61 -17.58
C GLU A 103 5.47 13.26 -16.18
N VAL A 104 4.64 12.23 -16.04
CA VAL A 104 4.19 11.74 -14.74
C VAL A 104 5.29 10.90 -14.12
N GLU A 105 5.82 11.35 -12.99
CA GLU A 105 6.90 10.64 -12.28
C GLU A 105 6.35 9.43 -11.51
N LYS A 106 5.24 9.62 -10.80
CA LYS A 106 4.57 8.56 -10.03
C LYS A 106 3.16 8.96 -9.60
N VAL A 107 2.34 7.94 -9.34
CA VAL A 107 1.06 8.08 -8.62
C VAL A 107 1.22 7.42 -7.24
N GLU A 108 1.18 8.22 -6.18
CA GLU A 108 1.44 7.78 -4.82
C GLU A 108 0.15 7.50 -4.06
N ASP A 109 0.01 6.32 -3.46
CA ASP A 109 -1.09 6.00 -2.53
C ASP A 109 -0.75 6.52 -1.14
N VAL A 110 -1.31 7.68 -0.79
CA VAL A 110 -1.06 8.36 0.48
C VAL A 110 -1.67 7.61 1.67
N ARG A 111 -2.65 6.73 1.44
CA ARG A 111 -3.29 5.94 2.51
C ARG A 111 -2.36 4.86 3.03
N LYS A 112 -1.48 4.31 2.19
CA LYS A 112 -0.52 3.28 2.61
C LYS A 112 0.45 3.82 3.67
N SER A 113 0.95 5.05 3.47
CA SER A 113 1.83 5.72 4.44
C SER A 113 1.10 6.03 5.75
N LYS A 114 -0.11 6.60 5.68
CA LYS A 114 -0.94 6.86 6.87
C LYS A 114 -1.27 5.58 7.66
N ARG A 115 -1.58 4.46 6.99
CA ARG A 115 -1.82 3.18 7.68
C ARG A 115 -0.61 2.71 8.47
N ASN A 116 0.59 2.78 7.90
CA ASN A 116 1.81 2.41 8.61
C ASN A 116 2.05 3.31 9.83
N GLN A 117 1.83 4.62 9.69
CA GLN A 117 1.92 5.55 10.83
C GLN A 117 0.90 5.23 11.93
N ILE A 118 -0.34 4.88 11.57
CA ILE A 118 -1.35 4.45 12.55
C ILE A 118 -0.90 3.19 13.28
N ILE A 119 -0.34 2.20 12.56
CA ILE A 119 0.16 0.96 13.16
C ILE A 119 1.29 1.24 14.16
N GLU A 120 2.30 2.02 13.76
CA GLU A 120 3.42 2.35 14.64
C GLU A 120 2.95 3.16 15.85
N ARG A 121 2.05 4.12 15.65
CA ARG A 121 1.49 4.91 16.75
C ARG A 121 0.67 4.06 17.72
N ALA A 122 -0.10 3.10 17.20
CA ALA A 122 -0.87 2.18 18.03
C ALA A 122 0.05 1.28 18.88
N LYS A 123 1.17 0.81 18.32
CA LYS A 123 2.19 0.06 19.07
C LYS A 123 2.77 0.90 20.22
N GLU A 124 3.17 2.15 19.95
CA GLU A 124 3.69 3.04 20.98
C GLU A 124 2.70 3.30 22.12
N ILE A 125 1.43 3.54 21.78
CA ILE A 125 0.37 3.77 22.78
C ILE A 125 0.19 2.52 23.65
N LEU A 126 0.18 1.34 23.03
CA LEU A 126 0.04 0.07 23.74
C LEU A 126 1.21 -0.15 24.72
N THR A 127 2.46 0.09 24.29
CA THR A 127 3.64 -0.02 25.17
C THR A 127 3.52 0.89 26.39
N ARG A 128 3.13 2.15 26.21
CA ARG A 128 2.98 3.10 27.32
C ARG A 128 1.88 2.72 28.31
N LEU A 129 0.77 2.18 27.80
CA LEU A 129 -0.33 1.70 28.65
C LEU A 129 0.08 0.50 29.52
N PHE A 130 1.01 -0.35 29.04
CA PHE A 130 1.59 -1.43 29.85
C PHE A 130 2.63 -0.92 30.86
N ASP A 131 3.32 0.19 30.58
CA ASP A 131 4.33 0.76 31.47
C ASP A 131 3.73 1.59 32.65
N GLU A 132 2.52 2.14 32.52
CA GLU A 132 1.88 3.00 33.54
C GLU A 132 0.97 2.27 34.56
N GLY A 133 0.96 0.93 34.59
CA GLY A 133 0.18 0.15 35.56
C GLY A 133 0.90 -1.12 36.05
N VAL A 134 1.32 -1.13 37.32
CA VAL A 134 1.92 -2.29 38.04
C VAL A 134 1.16 -2.43 39.38
N PRO A 135 0.90 -3.62 40.00
CA PRO A 135 1.28 -5.02 39.73
C PRO A 135 0.08 -6.03 39.71
N GLU A 136 0.40 -7.33 39.57
CA GLU A 136 -0.45 -8.51 39.84
C GLU A 136 -1.63 -8.79 38.90
N SER A 137 -1.32 -9.37 37.74
CA SER A 137 -1.88 -10.69 37.41
C SER A 137 -0.98 -11.35 36.38
N GLN A 138 -0.28 -12.41 36.81
CA GLN A 138 0.59 -13.26 36.01
C GLN A 138 -0.15 -14.00 34.86
N GLU A 139 -1.40 -13.65 34.55
CA GLU A 139 -2.21 -14.30 33.53
C GLU A 139 -2.27 -13.50 32.22
N ILE A 140 -2.22 -12.15 32.26
CA ILE A 140 -2.40 -11.33 31.05
C ILE A 140 -1.13 -11.28 30.18
N THR A 141 0.06 -11.46 30.78
CA THR A 141 1.33 -11.51 30.02
C THR A 141 1.41 -12.71 29.09
N GLU A 142 0.73 -13.82 29.42
CA GLU A 142 0.62 -14.99 28.54
C GLU A 142 -0.35 -14.75 27.37
N GLU A 143 -1.46 -14.04 27.60
CA GLU A 143 -2.44 -13.71 26.56
C GLU A 143 -1.88 -12.73 25.51
N VAL A 144 -1.06 -11.76 25.93
CA VAL A 144 -0.44 -10.76 25.04
C VAL A 144 0.77 -11.35 24.29
N LYS A 145 1.53 -12.26 24.92
CA LYS A 145 2.57 -13.06 24.22
C LYS A 145 1.96 -13.93 23.11
N LYS A 146 0.75 -14.46 23.30
CA LYS A 146 0.01 -15.19 22.24
C LYS A 146 -0.38 -14.29 21.08
N ALA A 147 -0.75 -13.02 21.32
CA ALA A 147 -1.15 -12.09 20.27
C ALA A 147 0.01 -11.60 19.38
N ILE A 148 1.26 -11.72 19.85
CA ILE A 148 2.50 -11.38 19.11
C ILE A 148 3.14 -12.62 18.44
N ARG A 149 2.50 -13.81 18.51
CA ARG A 149 2.98 -15.04 17.84
C ARG A 149 2.88 -14.95 16.30
N VAL A 150 3.72 -14.12 15.70
CA VAL A 150 4.21 -14.32 14.34
C VAL A 150 5.56 -14.99 14.45
N GLU A 151 5.57 -16.26 14.82
CA GLU A 151 6.49 -17.27 14.26
C GLU A 151 5.71 -18.57 14.22
N ASN A 152 4.76 -18.62 13.28
CA ASN A 152 3.99 -19.81 12.97
C ASN A 152 4.89 -20.79 12.23
N ILE A 153 5.76 -21.50 12.94
CA ILE A 153 6.24 -22.82 12.56
C ILE A 153 6.76 -23.50 13.83
N VAL A 154 6.33 -24.72 14.09
CA VAL A 154 6.79 -25.57 15.20
C VAL A 154 7.61 -26.73 14.64
N GLU A 155 8.48 -27.31 15.46
CA GLU A 155 9.17 -28.56 15.14
C GLU A 155 8.36 -29.72 15.72
N TRP A 156 7.90 -30.63 14.87
CA TRP A 156 7.01 -31.72 15.24
C TRP A 156 7.68 -33.09 15.08
N GLY A 157 7.42 -33.98 16.03
CA GLY A 157 7.93 -35.36 16.03
C GLY A 157 9.43 -35.49 16.35
N PRO A 158 9.95 -36.73 16.44
CA PRO A 158 11.35 -36.99 16.74
C PRO A 158 12.30 -36.49 15.63
N GLU A 159 11.82 -36.37 14.40
CA GLU A 159 12.57 -35.83 13.26
C GLU A 159 12.57 -34.30 13.19
N LYS A 160 11.91 -33.60 14.13
CA LYS A 160 11.82 -32.14 14.21
C LYS A 160 11.33 -31.50 12.90
N LEU A 161 10.24 -32.03 12.37
CA LEU A 161 9.67 -31.61 11.11
C LEU A 161 9.02 -30.24 11.23
N PRO A 162 9.22 -29.32 10.27
CA PRO A 162 8.52 -28.05 10.27
C PRO A 162 7.02 -28.25 10.13
N ALA A 163 6.22 -27.77 11.08
CA ALA A 163 4.77 -27.92 11.10
C ALA A 163 4.06 -26.66 11.59
N GLY A 164 2.75 -26.59 11.36
CA GLY A 164 1.87 -25.62 11.97
C GLY A 164 1.51 -26.02 13.41
N PRO A 165 1.10 -25.05 14.24
CA PRO A 165 0.89 -25.26 15.67
C PRO A 165 -0.26 -26.22 15.99
N ASP A 166 -1.21 -26.40 15.07
CA ASP A 166 -2.45 -27.13 15.35
C ASP A 166 -2.38 -28.59 14.84
N ILE A 167 -1.19 -29.10 14.53
CA ILE A 167 -1.01 -30.41 13.88
C ILE A 167 -1.47 -31.60 14.76
N ASP A 168 -1.27 -31.51 16.08
CA ASP A 168 -1.68 -32.56 17.02
C ASP A 168 -3.17 -32.46 17.38
N GLU A 169 -3.77 -31.27 17.29
CA GLU A 169 -5.16 -31.02 17.68
C GLU A 169 -6.15 -31.16 16.52
N SER A 170 -5.71 -30.96 15.27
CA SER A 170 -6.59 -30.97 14.10
C SER A 170 -6.97 -32.40 13.69
N ASP A 171 -8.23 -32.66 13.36
CA ASP A 171 -8.68 -33.97 12.84
C ASP A 171 -8.17 -34.26 11.43
N GLU A 172 -7.92 -33.20 10.65
CA GLU A 172 -7.37 -33.29 9.30
C GLU A 172 -6.04 -32.56 9.23
N ILE A 173 -5.10 -33.05 8.41
CA ILE A 173 -3.77 -32.48 8.26
C ILE A 173 -3.39 -32.29 6.79
N ILE A 174 -2.59 -31.27 6.51
CA ILE A 174 -2.07 -30.99 5.16
C ILE A 174 -0.59 -31.31 5.13
N ILE A 175 -0.19 -32.22 4.26
CA ILE A 175 1.20 -32.64 4.12
C ILE A 175 1.82 -31.89 2.93
N VAL A 176 2.97 -31.27 3.15
CA VAL A 176 3.72 -30.52 2.14
C VAL A 176 5.18 -30.97 2.05
N GLU A 177 5.87 -30.58 0.99
CA GLU A 177 7.25 -31.03 0.76
C GLU A 177 8.23 -30.33 1.71
N GLY A 178 8.14 -29.00 1.82
CA GLY A 178 9.15 -28.20 2.50
C GLY A 178 8.62 -27.17 3.50
N ARG A 179 9.57 -26.63 4.26
CA ARG A 179 9.34 -25.55 5.24
C ARG A 179 8.69 -24.30 4.63
N ALA A 180 9.03 -23.98 3.38
CA ALA A 180 8.50 -22.81 2.69
C ALA A 180 6.98 -22.91 2.48
N ASP A 181 6.49 -24.10 2.17
CA ASP A 181 5.07 -24.37 1.96
C ASP A 181 4.28 -24.26 3.26
N VAL A 182 4.83 -24.79 4.36
CA VAL A 182 4.26 -24.65 5.71
C VAL A 182 4.14 -23.17 6.09
N LEU A 183 5.21 -22.38 5.89
CA LEU A 183 5.19 -20.95 6.14
C LEU A 183 4.16 -20.21 5.28
N ASN A 184 4.03 -20.62 4.01
CA ASN A 184 3.06 -20.02 3.10
C ASN A 184 1.63 -20.30 3.58
N LEU A 185 1.30 -21.54 3.91
CA LEU A 185 0.00 -21.94 4.44
C LEU A 185 -0.34 -21.19 5.74
N LEU A 186 0.65 -21.04 6.63
CA LEU A 186 0.47 -20.33 7.90
C LEU A 186 0.24 -18.82 7.71
N ARG A 187 0.81 -18.20 6.66
CA ARG A 187 0.49 -16.82 6.28
C ARG A 187 -0.95 -16.64 5.81
N TYR A 188 -1.54 -17.68 5.24
CA TYR A 188 -2.96 -17.71 4.84
C TYR A 188 -3.89 -18.24 5.94
N GLY A 189 -3.38 -18.43 7.16
CA GLY A 189 -4.17 -18.84 8.33
C GLY A 189 -4.42 -20.34 8.45
N ILE A 190 -3.79 -21.16 7.60
CA ILE A 190 -3.90 -22.62 7.63
C ILE A 190 -2.85 -23.17 8.60
N LYS A 191 -3.29 -23.74 9.72
CA LYS A 191 -2.44 -24.08 10.87
C LYS A 191 -2.13 -25.55 11.08
N ASN A 192 -2.70 -26.42 10.27
CA ASN A 192 -2.60 -27.89 10.36
C ASN A 192 -1.68 -28.48 9.28
N ALA A 193 -0.66 -27.72 8.85
CA ALA A 193 0.26 -28.15 7.79
C ALA A 193 1.56 -28.76 8.36
N ILE A 194 2.12 -29.80 7.75
CA ILE A 194 3.41 -30.40 8.14
C ILE A 194 4.29 -30.71 6.91
N ALA A 195 5.58 -30.40 7.00
CA ALA A 195 6.57 -30.68 5.98
C ALA A 195 7.20 -32.07 6.15
N ILE A 196 7.39 -32.79 5.04
CA ILE A 196 8.04 -34.12 5.04
C ILE A 196 9.57 -33.99 5.11
N GLY A 197 10.13 -32.86 4.66
CA GLY A 197 11.56 -32.56 4.82
C GLY A 197 12.48 -33.35 3.87
N GLY A 198 11.95 -33.94 2.80
CA GLY A 198 12.72 -34.69 1.80
C GLY A 198 11.87 -35.69 1.00
N THR A 199 12.54 -36.64 0.35
CA THR A 199 11.91 -37.62 -0.57
C THR A 199 11.32 -38.85 0.12
N ASN A 200 11.70 -39.16 1.35
CA ASN A 200 11.18 -40.28 2.11
C ASN A 200 10.24 -39.81 3.21
N VAL A 201 9.08 -40.47 3.34
CA VAL A 201 8.10 -40.19 4.40
C VAL A 201 8.58 -40.78 5.73
N PRO A 202 8.81 -39.96 6.78
CA PRO A 202 9.15 -40.45 8.12
C PRO A 202 8.04 -41.31 8.73
N LYS A 203 8.43 -42.25 9.60
CA LYS A 203 7.47 -43.16 10.25
C LYS A 203 6.50 -42.40 11.16
N SER A 204 6.96 -41.31 11.79
CA SER A 204 6.14 -40.45 12.63
C SER A 204 4.97 -39.83 11.86
N ILE A 205 5.18 -39.36 10.62
CA ILE A 205 4.09 -38.87 9.75
C ILE A 205 3.13 -40.01 9.40
N ALA A 206 3.65 -41.18 9.04
CA ALA A 206 2.82 -42.33 8.70
C ALA A 206 1.95 -42.82 9.86
N GLU A 207 2.44 -42.68 11.10
CA GLU A 207 1.66 -42.96 12.32
C GLU A 207 0.65 -41.85 12.61
N LEU A 208 1.04 -40.59 12.44
CA LEU A 208 0.13 -39.44 12.56
C LEU A 208 -1.08 -39.61 11.61
N CYS A 209 -0.84 -39.94 10.34
CA CYS A 209 -1.90 -40.17 9.36
C CYS A 209 -2.85 -41.34 9.69
N LYS A 210 -2.49 -42.24 10.61
CA LYS A 210 -3.39 -43.32 11.06
C LYS A 210 -4.28 -42.90 12.22
N ASN A 211 -3.89 -41.86 12.93
CA ASN A 211 -4.54 -41.35 14.13
C ASN A 211 -5.31 -40.04 13.88
N LYS A 212 -5.33 -39.58 12.62
CA LYS A 212 -6.11 -38.48 12.07
C LYS A 212 -7.12 -39.09 11.10
#